data_AF-A0A3M2HKL3-F1
#
_entry.id   AF-A0A3M2HKL3-F1
#
_cell.length_a   1.000
_cell.length_b   1.000
_cell.length_c   1.000
_cell.angle_alpha   90.00
_cell.angle_beta   90.00
_cell.angle_gamma   90.00
#
_symmetry.space_group_name_H-M   'P 1'
#
loop_
_entity.id
_entity.type
_entity.pdbx_description
1 polymer ?
#
loop_
_entity_poly.entity_id
_entity_poly.type
_entity_poly.pdbx_seq_one_letter_code
_entity_poly.pdbx_strand_id
1 'polypeptide(L)'
;MSRLSDDTQTPEAPAPKRRGRPPKARPVADTALQPSLIESAPAEKPPTADSAPTPAPAPAAAPVANDAPAPSGQDAGDAGKLAPQGQGGQPQNGDGQAREFRHNNRRERFKNRRQRYRDHGLPEDGGMQEPFVPRPHPQVPEGFATYSLSDLKRMPAPKLLDIAEQLQITDGVARARKQDIIFSILKILTRHGEGVAADGVLEILPDGFGFLRAAEASYLAGPDDVYISPSQIRRFNLRTGDHIAGRIRWPKDGERYFALNIVDTINGEPIEASKNKTLFENLTPLFPRKRFRLERGDGSSEDITGRILDLMAPQGKGQRSLIVSPPKAGKTMMMQQIATAITTNHPEVHLIVLLIDERPEEVTEMQRTVRGEVISSTFDEPAARHVQVAEMVIERAKRLVEHKKDVVILLDSVTRLARAYNNVLPSSGKVLTGGVDANALHRPKRFFGAARNVEEGGSLTIIATALVDTGSAMDKVIYEEFKGTGNSEIHLDRRITEKRVYPAIGVNLSGTRREDLLIESDLLQKIWILRKLIHPMDEIAAMEFLLDKMKQTKSNDEFFASMKR
;
A
#
# COMPACT_ATOMS: atom_id res chain seq x y z
N MET A 1 52.03 -18.10 -75.76
CA MET A 1 50.90 -17.15 -75.81
C MET A 1 49.74 -17.84 -75.09
N SER A 2 49.08 -17.32 -74.05
CA SER A 2 49.27 -16.08 -73.26
C SER A 2 48.51 -16.19 -71.93
N ARG A 3 49.04 -15.60 -70.82
CA ARG A 3 48.38 -14.84 -69.71
C ARG A 3 46.97 -15.28 -69.17
N LEU A 4 46.60 -15.21 -67.88
CA LEU A 4 47.21 -14.82 -66.58
C LEU A 4 46.17 -15.10 -65.44
N SER A 5 46.63 -15.38 -64.19
CA SER A 5 45.98 -15.10 -62.86
C SER A 5 44.53 -15.56 -62.54
N ASP A 6 44.12 -15.90 -61.30
CA ASP A 6 44.83 -15.95 -60.00
C ASP A 6 44.16 -16.92 -58.99
N ASP A 7 44.86 -17.19 -57.88
CA ASP A 7 44.52 -18.15 -56.80
C ASP A 7 43.45 -17.70 -55.80
N THR A 8 42.76 -18.67 -55.15
CA THR A 8 42.61 -18.71 -53.67
C THR A 8 42.03 -20.05 -53.15
N GLN A 9 42.75 -20.70 -52.23
CA GLN A 9 42.27 -21.80 -51.36
C GLN A 9 42.67 -21.50 -49.90
N THR A 10 41.89 -21.96 -48.91
CA THR A 10 42.38 -22.36 -47.57
C THR A 10 41.27 -23.15 -46.82
N PRO A 11 41.60 -24.06 -45.86
CA PRO A 11 40.79 -25.27 -45.65
C PRO A 11 40.39 -25.59 -44.18
N GLU A 12 39.81 -26.79 -44.03
CA GLU A 12 39.18 -27.40 -42.85
C GLU A 12 40.18 -27.88 -41.76
N ALA A 13 39.72 -28.06 -40.50
CA ALA A 13 40.57 -28.33 -39.32
C ALA A 13 40.34 -29.71 -38.66
N PRO A 14 41.39 -30.42 -38.17
CA PRO A 14 41.27 -31.77 -37.58
C PRO A 14 41.41 -31.86 -36.04
N ALA A 15 41.04 -33.02 -35.47
CA ALA A 15 41.07 -33.32 -34.03
C ALA A 15 42.16 -34.37 -33.61
N PRO A 16 42.59 -34.42 -32.32
CA PRO A 16 43.61 -35.37 -31.82
C PRO A 16 43.09 -36.59 -31.02
N LYS A 17 43.99 -37.57 -30.76
CA LYS A 17 43.71 -38.95 -30.25
C LYS A 17 44.21 -39.24 -28.81
N ARG A 18 43.82 -40.43 -28.29
CA ARG A 18 43.92 -40.95 -26.89
C ARG A 18 45.28 -41.51 -26.40
N ARG A 19 45.44 -41.48 -25.06
CA ARG A 19 46.04 -42.49 -24.10
C ARG A 19 45.20 -42.41 -22.79
N GLY A 20 45.18 -43.30 -21.76
CA GLY A 20 45.79 -44.61 -21.45
C GLY A 20 45.20 -45.19 -20.11
N ARG A 21 45.70 -46.33 -19.59
CA ARG A 21 45.41 -46.95 -18.24
C ARG A 21 46.53 -47.96 -17.87
N PRO A 22 46.70 -48.55 -16.64
CA PRO A 22 45.74 -48.92 -15.55
C PRO A 22 46.30 -48.68 -14.08
N PRO A 23 46.00 -49.45 -12.99
CA PRO A 23 44.72 -49.73 -12.28
C PRO A 23 44.69 -49.57 -10.71
N LYS A 24 43.45 -49.56 -10.14
CA LYS A 24 42.94 -50.09 -8.83
C LYS A 24 43.69 -49.93 -7.48
N ALA A 25 43.02 -49.31 -6.48
CA ALA A 25 42.58 -49.96 -5.21
C ALA A 25 41.59 -49.08 -4.39
N ARG A 26 40.81 -49.72 -3.49
CA ARG A 26 39.92 -49.21 -2.42
C ARG A 26 39.98 -50.28 -1.29
N PRO A 27 39.45 -50.07 -0.06
CA PRO A 27 39.36 -48.88 0.80
C PRO A 27 39.95 -49.16 2.21
N VAL A 28 40.04 -48.18 3.13
CA VAL A 28 39.97 -48.35 4.61
C VAL A 28 39.57 -46.99 5.23
N ALA A 29 38.86 -46.99 6.38
CA ALA A 29 38.49 -45.83 7.19
C ALA A 29 39.20 -45.87 8.57
N ASP A 30 38.86 -44.92 9.46
CA ASP A 30 39.52 -44.59 10.73
C ASP A 30 40.86 -43.84 10.57
N THR A 31 41.23 -42.86 11.40
CA THR A 31 40.75 -42.55 12.77
C THR A 31 40.55 -41.03 12.98
N ALA A 32 39.68 -40.66 13.91
CA ALA A 32 39.47 -39.27 14.33
C ALA A 32 40.72 -38.64 15.00
N LEU A 33 40.93 -37.34 14.77
CA LEU A 33 41.83 -36.50 15.57
C LEU A 33 41.14 -35.18 15.94
N GLN A 34 41.09 -34.91 17.24
CA GLN A 34 40.65 -33.64 17.81
C GLN A 34 41.78 -32.60 17.68
N PRO A 35 41.49 -31.29 17.51
CA PRO A 35 42.50 -30.26 17.61
C PRO A 35 42.92 -30.07 19.08
N SER A 36 44.23 -30.22 19.34
CA SER A 36 44.83 -30.05 20.66
C SER A 36 44.89 -28.58 21.09
N LEU A 37 44.65 -28.35 22.38
CA LEU A 37 44.77 -27.05 23.05
C LEU A 37 46.20 -26.47 22.94
N ILE A 38 46.28 -25.15 22.71
CA ILE A 38 47.47 -24.36 23.01
C ILE A 38 47.06 -23.35 24.08
N GLU A 39 47.72 -23.45 25.23
CA GLU A 39 47.47 -22.64 26.42
C GLU A 39 48.54 -21.53 26.49
N SER A 40 48.13 -20.26 26.58
CA SER A 40 49.06 -19.14 26.77
C SER A 40 48.44 -18.03 27.63
N ALA A 41 48.95 -17.94 28.86
CA ALA A 41 48.96 -16.83 29.84
C ALA A 41 47.85 -15.74 29.84
N PRO A 42 47.28 -15.40 31.01
CA PRO A 42 46.29 -14.33 31.15
C PRO A 42 46.92 -12.93 31.05
N ALA A 43 46.25 -12.01 30.35
CA ALA A 43 46.67 -10.62 30.23
C ALA A 43 46.31 -9.76 31.46
N GLU A 44 47.14 -8.75 31.73
CA GLU A 44 47.05 -7.87 32.89
C GLU A 44 45.84 -6.91 32.88
N LYS A 45 45.45 -6.45 34.08
CA LYS A 45 44.44 -5.41 34.27
C LYS A 45 45.01 -4.03 33.96
N PRO A 46 44.27 -3.13 33.27
CA PRO A 46 44.61 -1.71 33.22
C PRO A 46 44.47 -1.04 34.60
N PRO A 47 45.25 0.02 34.89
CA PRO A 47 45.27 0.68 36.21
C PRO A 47 44.06 1.58 36.47
N THR A 48 43.81 1.84 37.76
CA THR A 48 42.78 2.74 38.29
C THR A 48 43.33 4.12 38.66
N ALA A 49 42.43 5.11 38.82
CA ALA A 49 42.64 6.57 39.00
C ALA A 49 42.78 7.33 37.67
N ASP A 50 42.20 8.52 37.49
CA ASP A 50 41.78 9.50 38.51
C ASP A 50 40.35 10.09 38.32
N SER A 51 39.97 10.94 39.26
CA SER A 51 38.65 11.47 39.57
C SER A 51 38.16 12.63 38.68
N ALA A 52 36.85 12.69 38.46
CA ALA A 52 36.13 13.83 37.87
C ALA A 52 34.76 14.02 38.56
N PRO A 53 34.23 15.25 38.68
CA PRO A 53 33.34 15.60 39.79
C PRO A 53 31.84 15.34 39.55
N THR A 54 31.14 15.10 40.66
CA THR A 54 29.67 14.97 40.75
C THR A 54 28.95 16.25 40.28
N PRO A 55 27.89 16.15 39.47
CA PRO A 55 27.04 17.31 39.17
C PRO A 55 26.20 17.69 40.41
N ALA A 56 26.21 18.99 40.74
CA ALA A 56 25.44 19.55 41.85
C ALA A 56 23.91 19.52 41.58
N PRO A 57 23.07 19.48 42.62
CA PRO A 57 21.61 19.44 42.46
C PRO A 57 21.06 20.77 41.95
N ALA A 58 20.00 20.71 41.14
CA ALA A 58 19.28 21.88 40.65
C ALA A 58 18.58 22.65 41.79
N PRO A 59 18.57 24.00 41.78
CA PRO A 59 17.95 24.79 42.84
C PRO A 59 16.42 24.77 42.75
N ALA A 60 15.77 24.72 43.92
CA ALA A 60 14.32 24.84 44.04
C ALA A 60 13.86 26.28 43.78
N ALA A 61 12.80 26.44 42.98
CA ALA A 61 12.15 27.73 42.78
C ALA A 61 11.12 27.99 43.91
N ALA A 62 11.26 29.12 44.59
CA ALA A 62 10.27 29.63 45.55
C ALA A 62 9.09 30.31 44.82
N PRO A 63 7.89 30.42 45.44
CA PRO A 63 6.70 30.90 44.76
C PRO A 63 6.69 32.43 44.63
N VAL A 64 6.15 32.92 43.51
CA VAL A 64 5.87 34.34 43.29
C VAL A 64 4.36 34.55 43.40
N ALA A 65 3.94 35.33 44.39
CA ALA A 65 2.60 35.90 44.43
C ALA A 65 2.57 37.20 43.61
N ASN A 66 1.43 37.53 43.00
CA ASN A 66 1.05 38.92 42.74
C ASN A 66 -0.45 39.04 42.40
N ASP A 67 -0.96 40.24 42.68
CA ASP A 67 -2.38 40.60 42.66
C ASP A 67 -3.00 40.83 41.26
N ALA A 68 -4.32 41.02 41.27
CA ALA A 68 -5.18 41.34 40.13
C ALA A 68 -4.91 42.76 39.54
N PRO A 69 -5.50 43.14 38.37
CA PRO A 69 -6.94 43.41 38.29
C PRO A 69 -7.64 42.95 36.99
N ALA A 70 -8.97 43.08 36.96
CA ALA A 70 -9.85 42.74 35.84
C ALA A 70 -9.80 43.76 34.67
N PRO A 71 -10.45 43.43 33.55
CA PRO A 71 -11.56 44.31 33.15
C PRO A 71 -12.89 43.57 32.88
N SER A 72 -13.96 44.34 32.92
CA SER A 72 -15.37 43.95 32.78
C SER A 72 -15.87 43.87 31.32
N GLY A 73 -16.80 42.96 31.03
CA GLY A 73 -17.59 42.99 29.79
C GLY A 73 -18.53 41.79 29.62
N GLN A 74 -19.83 42.08 29.55
CA GLN A 74 -21.01 41.23 29.26
C GLN A 74 -20.78 40.14 28.17
N ASP A 75 -21.47 38.98 28.14
CA ASP A 75 -22.94 38.86 28.19
C ASP A 75 -23.53 37.49 28.65
N ALA A 76 -24.85 37.45 28.82
CA ALA A 76 -25.72 36.42 29.43
C ALA A 76 -25.80 35.01 28.78
N GLY A 77 -26.35 34.01 29.52
CA GLY A 77 -26.84 32.76 28.88
C GLY A 77 -26.94 31.47 29.72
N ASP A 78 -27.77 31.51 30.77
CA ASP A 78 -28.38 30.43 31.58
C ASP A 78 -28.55 28.99 31.01
N ALA A 79 -28.36 27.98 31.89
CA ALA A 79 -29.13 26.71 31.94
C ALA A 79 -28.84 25.91 33.24
N GLY A 80 -29.72 26.02 34.25
CA GLY A 80 -29.54 25.36 35.56
C GLY A 80 -29.79 23.83 35.61
N LYS A 81 -29.02 23.13 36.46
CA LYS A 81 -29.30 21.76 36.92
C LYS A 81 -30.14 21.80 38.22
N LEU A 82 -30.97 20.78 38.44
CA LEU A 82 -31.36 20.33 39.79
C LEU A 82 -31.61 18.81 39.79
N ALA A 83 -31.17 18.13 40.85
CA ALA A 83 -31.44 16.70 41.11
C ALA A 83 -32.75 16.54 41.92
N PRO A 84 -33.16 15.31 42.28
CA PRO A 84 -33.00 14.95 43.70
C PRO A 84 -32.66 13.47 44.00
N GLN A 85 -32.58 13.21 45.31
CA GLN A 85 -32.10 12.00 46.02
C GLN A 85 -33.10 10.83 46.07
N GLY A 86 -32.63 9.64 46.50
CA GLY A 86 -33.47 8.53 46.98
C GLY A 86 -32.64 7.32 47.46
N GLN A 87 -32.92 6.76 48.63
CA GLN A 87 -32.11 5.72 49.31
C GLN A 87 -32.73 4.31 49.30
N GLY A 88 -31.86 3.29 49.33
CA GLY A 88 -31.97 2.14 50.28
C GLY A 88 -32.74 0.88 49.86
N GLY A 89 -32.15 -0.30 50.15
CA GLY A 89 -32.85 -1.60 50.21
C GLY A 89 -32.03 -2.82 49.75
N GLN A 90 -31.72 -3.76 50.67
CA GLN A 90 -31.15 -5.09 50.36
C GLN A 90 -32.25 -6.14 50.06
N PRO A 91 -31.93 -7.25 49.37
CA PRO A 91 -32.90 -8.29 49.00
C PRO A 91 -32.97 -9.47 50.00
N GLN A 92 -34.13 -10.14 50.07
CA GLN A 92 -34.29 -11.49 50.65
C GLN A 92 -35.25 -12.36 49.82
N ASN A 93 -35.17 -13.68 50.03
CA ASN A 93 -35.73 -14.74 49.19
C ASN A 93 -37.26 -14.95 49.34
N GLY A 94 -37.87 -15.57 48.33
CA GLY A 94 -39.24 -16.10 48.39
C GLY A 94 -39.60 -16.88 47.11
N ASP A 95 -40.02 -18.14 47.27
CA ASP A 95 -40.07 -19.14 46.19
C ASP A 95 -41.30 -19.11 45.28
N GLY A 96 -41.18 -19.86 44.18
CA GLY A 96 -42.10 -19.85 43.05
C GLY A 96 -43.47 -20.50 43.23
N GLN A 97 -44.41 -20.03 42.40
CA GLN A 97 -45.51 -20.79 41.79
C GLN A 97 -46.25 -19.91 40.76
N ALA A 98 -45.74 -19.81 39.51
CA ALA A 98 -46.47 -19.19 38.39
C ALA A 98 -45.82 -19.45 37.01
N ARG A 99 -45.91 -20.67 36.45
CA ARG A 99 -45.38 -20.94 35.09
C ARG A 99 -46.27 -21.65 34.07
N GLU A 100 -47.50 -22.05 34.39
CA GLU A 100 -48.36 -22.80 33.43
C GLU A 100 -49.46 -21.99 32.70
N PHE A 101 -49.82 -20.78 33.15
CA PHE A 101 -50.94 -20.02 32.57
C PHE A 101 -50.57 -19.03 31.43
N ARG A 102 -49.54 -19.32 30.62
CA ARG A 102 -49.05 -18.37 29.60
C ARG A 102 -48.79 -18.92 28.19
N HIS A 103 -49.46 -20.02 27.78
CA HIS A 103 -49.30 -20.57 26.42
C HIS A 103 -50.57 -20.66 25.53
N ASN A 104 -51.79 -20.57 26.05
CA ASN A 104 -52.99 -20.69 25.20
C ASN A 104 -53.43 -19.39 24.51
N ASN A 105 -53.08 -18.21 25.04
CA ASN A 105 -53.70 -16.94 24.59
C ASN A 105 -53.06 -16.26 23.35
N ARG A 106 -52.09 -16.89 22.67
CA ARG A 106 -51.47 -16.36 21.43
C ARG A 106 -52.01 -16.95 20.14
N ARG A 107 -52.63 -18.13 20.16
CA ARG A 107 -53.05 -18.86 18.95
C ARG A 107 -54.40 -18.40 18.39
N GLU A 108 -55.29 -17.86 19.23
CA GLU A 108 -56.62 -17.41 18.79
C GLU A 108 -56.63 -16.03 18.12
N ARG A 109 -55.78 -15.08 18.56
CA ARG A 109 -55.69 -13.74 17.95
C ARG A 109 -55.29 -13.75 16.46
N PHE A 110 -54.66 -14.82 15.97
CA PHE A 110 -54.28 -14.96 14.56
C PHE A 110 -55.37 -15.55 13.65
N LYS A 111 -56.38 -16.23 14.18
CA LYS A 111 -57.53 -16.71 13.35
C LYS A 111 -58.52 -15.58 13.06
N ASN A 112 -58.92 -14.81 14.09
CA ASN A 112 -59.98 -13.80 13.94
C ASN A 112 -59.61 -12.57 13.08
N ARG A 113 -58.33 -12.34 12.76
CA ARG A 113 -57.93 -11.27 11.82
C ARG A 113 -58.09 -11.69 10.35
N ARG A 114 -58.10 -12.99 10.04
CA ARG A 114 -58.20 -13.51 8.65
C ARG A 114 -59.63 -13.61 8.12
N GLN A 115 -60.64 -13.39 8.98
CA GLN A 115 -62.07 -13.48 8.62
C GLN A 115 -62.80 -12.12 8.51
N ARG A 116 -62.16 -10.98 8.84
CA ARG A 116 -62.77 -9.64 8.73
C ARG A 116 -62.46 -8.87 7.44
N TYR A 117 -61.71 -9.46 6.50
CA TYR A 117 -61.37 -8.87 5.20
C TYR A 117 -61.99 -9.66 4.03
N ARG A 118 -63.24 -10.10 4.20
CA ARG A 118 -63.98 -10.84 3.16
C ARG A 118 -65.44 -10.37 2.96
N ASP A 119 -65.84 -9.26 3.59
CA ASP A 119 -67.24 -8.86 3.68
C ASP A 119 -67.47 -7.33 3.70
N HIS A 120 -66.71 -6.60 2.86
CA HIS A 120 -67.07 -5.24 2.48
C HIS A 120 -66.95 -5.12 0.97
N GLY A 121 -68.10 -5.15 0.29
CA GLY A 121 -68.19 -4.84 -1.13
C GLY A 121 -67.84 -3.37 -1.37
N LEU A 122 -66.94 -3.13 -2.33
CA LEU A 122 -66.71 -1.82 -2.90
C LEU A 122 -67.70 -1.62 -4.08
N PRO A 123 -68.11 -0.39 -4.40
CA PRO A 123 -69.03 -0.13 -5.51
C PRO A 123 -68.41 -0.52 -6.86
N GLU A 124 -69.24 -0.97 -7.80
CA GLU A 124 -68.84 -1.10 -9.20
C GLU A 124 -68.58 0.29 -9.79
N ASP A 125 -67.30 0.65 -9.94
CA ASP A 125 -66.88 1.81 -10.73
C ASP A 125 -66.41 1.33 -12.11
N GLY A 126 -66.99 1.90 -13.16
CA GLY A 126 -66.92 1.43 -14.55
C GLY A 126 -65.62 1.77 -15.27
N GLY A 127 -64.47 1.59 -14.63
CA GLY A 127 -63.16 1.80 -15.23
C GLY A 127 -62.66 0.57 -15.99
N MET A 128 -62.31 0.73 -17.28
CA MET A 128 -61.65 -0.32 -18.05
C MET A 128 -60.37 -0.79 -17.35
N GLN A 129 -60.38 -2.02 -16.83
CA GLN A 129 -59.15 -2.70 -16.46
C GLN A 129 -58.47 -3.15 -17.75
N GLU A 130 -57.51 -2.35 -18.23
CA GLU A 130 -56.54 -2.85 -19.21
C GLU A 130 -55.89 -4.13 -18.65
N PRO A 131 -55.78 -5.21 -19.44
CA PRO A 131 -55.08 -6.41 -18.99
C PRO A 131 -53.67 -6.03 -18.55
N PHE A 132 -53.22 -6.53 -17.40
CA PHE A 132 -51.79 -6.50 -17.06
C PHE A 132 -51.06 -7.43 -18.03
N VAL A 133 -50.73 -6.91 -19.20
CA VAL A 133 -49.82 -7.56 -20.14
C VAL A 133 -48.44 -7.50 -19.49
N PRO A 134 -47.79 -8.64 -19.17
CA PRO A 134 -46.42 -8.62 -18.71
C PRO A 134 -45.58 -8.02 -19.84
N ARG A 135 -45.09 -6.79 -19.65
CA ARG A 135 -44.18 -6.17 -20.62
C ARG A 135 -43.03 -7.16 -20.84
N PRO A 136 -42.75 -7.60 -22.09
CA PRO A 136 -41.65 -8.51 -22.34
C PRO A 136 -40.39 -7.85 -21.75
N HIS A 137 -39.63 -8.61 -20.95
CA HIS A 137 -38.40 -8.05 -20.41
C HIS A 137 -37.50 -7.64 -21.58
N PRO A 138 -36.95 -6.41 -21.57
CA PRO A 138 -36.08 -5.95 -22.64
C PRO A 138 -34.97 -6.97 -22.86
N GLN A 139 -34.90 -7.48 -24.08
CA GLN A 139 -33.91 -8.47 -24.50
C GLN A 139 -32.67 -7.73 -24.99
N VAL A 140 -31.50 -8.30 -24.73
CA VAL A 140 -30.25 -7.78 -25.28
C VAL A 140 -30.28 -7.98 -26.80
N PRO A 141 -30.08 -6.93 -27.63
CA PRO A 141 -30.07 -7.08 -29.09
C PRO A 141 -29.01 -8.08 -29.58
N GLU A 142 -29.26 -8.76 -30.69
CA GLU A 142 -28.25 -9.62 -31.33
C GLU A 142 -27.03 -8.78 -31.75
N GLY A 143 -25.83 -9.22 -31.37
CA GLY A 143 -24.58 -8.48 -31.62
C GLY A 143 -24.32 -7.30 -30.68
N PHE A 144 -25.07 -7.14 -29.60
CA PHE A 144 -24.81 -6.13 -28.58
C PHE A 144 -23.43 -6.31 -27.93
N ALA A 145 -22.75 -5.21 -27.63
CA ALA A 145 -21.40 -5.24 -27.08
C ALA A 145 -21.37 -5.74 -25.62
N THR A 146 -20.50 -6.71 -25.33
CA THR A 146 -20.26 -7.17 -23.96
C THR A 146 -19.55 -6.08 -23.16
N TYR A 147 -20.08 -5.72 -21.99
CA TYR A 147 -19.49 -4.74 -21.07
C TYR A 147 -19.18 -5.37 -19.72
N SER A 148 -18.03 -5.04 -19.12
CA SER A 148 -17.79 -5.33 -17.71
C SER A 148 -18.43 -4.27 -16.79
N LEU A 149 -18.61 -4.61 -15.52
CA LEU A 149 -18.98 -3.67 -14.47
C LEU A 149 -18.01 -2.47 -14.42
N SER A 150 -16.72 -2.75 -14.55
CA SER A 150 -15.64 -1.76 -14.49
C SER A 150 -15.67 -0.80 -15.70
N ASP A 151 -16.01 -1.30 -16.90
CA ASP A 151 -16.22 -0.45 -18.09
C ASP A 151 -17.40 0.51 -17.88
N LEU A 152 -18.54 -0.01 -17.40
CA LEU A 152 -19.73 0.82 -17.13
C LEU A 152 -19.45 1.88 -16.07
N LYS A 153 -18.65 1.58 -15.03
CA LYS A 153 -18.20 2.57 -14.03
C LYS A 153 -17.32 3.66 -14.66
N ARG A 154 -16.44 3.32 -15.62
CA ARG A 154 -15.52 4.27 -16.28
C ARG A 154 -16.20 5.16 -17.33
N MET A 155 -17.31 4.72 -17.95
CA MET A 155 -18.00 5.51 -18.98
C MET A 155 -18.64 6.81 -18.44
N PRO A 156 -18.69 7.90 -19.24
CA PRO A 156 -19.39 9.12 -18.87
C PRO A 156 -20.91 8.91 -18.93
N ALA A 157 -21.67 9.72 -18.16
CA ALA A 157 -23.12 9.54 -18.03
C ALA A 157 -23.90 9.54 -19.36
N PRO A 158 -23.61 10.38 -20.37
CA PRO A 158 -24.31 10.33 -21.67
C PRO A 158 -24.22 8.97 -22.34
N LYS A 159 -23.01 8.37 -22.40
CA LYS A 159 -22.82 7.04 -23.00
C LYS A 159 -23.59 5.93 -22.28
N LEU A 160 -23.82 6.08 -20.97
CA LEU A 160 -24.66 5.16 -20.20
C LEU A 160 -26.16 5.36 -20.49
N LEU A 161 -26.59 6.58 -20.85
CA LEU A 161 -27.95 6.82 -21.35
C LEU A 161 -28.14 6.18 -22.73
N ASP A 162 -27.18 6.33 -23.65
CA ASP A 162 -27.23 5.70 -24.98
C ASP A 162 -27.36 4.17 -24.86
N ILE A 163 -26.57 3.55 -23.97
CA ILE A 163 -26.64 2.10 -23.65
C ILE A 163 -28.00 1.73 -23.05
N ALA A 164 -28.56 2.56 -22.16
CA ALA A 164 -29.86 2.32 -21.55
C ALA A 164 -31.00 2.42 -22.58
N GLU A 165 -30.93 3.36 -23.52
CA GLU A 165 -31.89 3.50 -24.63
C GLU A 165 -31.83 2.32 -25.60
N GLN A 166 -30.64 1.84 -25.97
CA GLN A 166 -30.46 0.62 -26.77
C GLN A 166 -31.03 -0.63 -26.10
N LEU A 167 -30.96 -0.70 -24.77
CA LEU A 167 -31.58 -1.74 -23.95
C LEU A 167 -33.06 -1.45 -23.59
N GLN A 168 -33.69 -0.47 -24.22
CA GLN A 168 -35.09 -0.07 -24.04
C GLN A 168 -35.48 0.24 -22.58
N ILE A 169 -34.55 0.76 -21.78
CA ILE A 169 -34.79 1.19 -20.41
C ILE A 169 -35.34 2.62 -20.43
N THR A 170 -36.67 2.76 -20.51
CA THR A 170 -37.35 4.06 -20.59
C THR A 170 -37.60 4.72 -19.23
N ASP A 171 -37.68 3.94 -18.15
CA ASP A 171 -38.30 4.38 -16.90
C ASP A 171 -37.30 5.14 -16.00
N GLY A 172 -37.44 6.47 -15.95
CA GLY A 172 -36.76 7.34 -14.97
C GLY A 172 -35.27 7.65 -15.22
N VAL A 173 -34.64 6.97 -16.19
CA VAL A 173 -33.18 6.96 -16.42
C VAL A 173 -32.58 8.37 -16.59
N ALA A 174 -33.26 9.26 -17.32
CA ALA A 174 -32.78 10.61 -17.63
C ALA A 174 -32.59 11.55 -16.41
N ARG A 175 -33.16 11.21 -15.24
CA ARG A 175 -32.96 11.95 -13.97
C ARG A 175 -32.33 11.09 -12.87
N ALA A 176 -31.98 9.85 -13.18
CA ALA A 176 -31.41 8.91 -12.22
C ALA A 176 -29.92 9.22 -11.98
N ARG A 177 -29.37 8.78 -10.83
CA ARG A 177 -27.93 8.92 -10.59
C ARG A 177 -27.17 7.95 -11.50
N LYS A 178 -25.91 8.26 -11.83
CA LYS A 178 -25.05 7.37 -12.63
C LYS A 178 -25.05 5.91 -12.11
N GLN A 179 -25.06 5.72 -10.80
CA GLN A 179 -25.16 4.40 -10.16
C GLN A 179 -26.49 3.70 -10.50
N ASP A 180 -27.64 4.37 -10.37
CA ASP A 180 -28.97 3.81 -10.65
C ASP A 180 -29.13 3.39 -12.13
N ILE A 181 -28.51 4.15 -13.05
CA ILE A 181 -28.43 3.84 -14.48
C ILE A 181 -27.64 2.54 -14.69
N ILE A 182 -26.44 2.44 -14.09
CA ILE A 182 -25.59 1.24 -14.13
C ILE A 182 -26.35 0.03 -13.55
N PHE A 183 -27.02 0.16 -12.41
CA PHE A 183 -27.84 -0.90 -11.82
C PHE A 183 -28.95 -1.37 -12.78
N SER A 184 -29.61 -0.44 -13.48
CA SER A 184 -30.68 -0.75 -14.43
C SER A 184 -30.17 -1.50 -15.66
N ILE A 185 -29.01 -1.10 -16.20
CA ILE A 185 -28.31 -1.80 -17.30
C ILE A 185 -27.91 -3.22 -16.86
N LEU A 186 -27.25 -3.34 -15.71
CA LEU A 186 -26.81 -4.62 -15.15
C LEU A 186 -27.96 -5.59 -14.90
N LYS A 187 -29.16 -5.10 -14.57
CA LYS A 187 -30.38 -5.92 -14.39
C LYS A 187 -30.77 -6.71 -15.62
N ILE A 188 -30.48 -6.18 -16.81
CA ILE A 188 -30.72 -6.85 -18.08
C ILE A 188 -29.52 -7.72 -18.43
N LEU A 189 -28.31 -7.16 -18.44
CA LEU A 189 -27.10 -7.87 -18.87
C LEU A 189 -26.80 -9.11 -18.02
N THR A 190 -27.00 -9.06 -16.69
CA THR A 190 -26.78 -10.22 -15.80
C THR A 190 -27.83 -11.33 -15.93
N ARG A 191 -28.92 -11.10 -16.67
CA ARG A 191 -29.91 -12.13 -17.03
C ARG A 191 -29.61 -12.80 -18.38
N HIS A 192 -28.71 -12.22 -19.18
CA HIS A 192 -28.28 -12.79 -20.45
C HIS A 192 -27.22 -13.89 -20.24
N GLY A 193 -27.15 -14.85 -21.16
CA GLY A 193 -26.39 -16.10 -20.97
C GLY A 193 -24.88 -15.94 -20.79
N GLU A 194 -24.31 -14.84 -21.27
CA GLU A 194 -22.88 -14.54 -21.10
C GLU A 194 -22.53 -14.11 -19.65
N GLY A 195 -23.49 -13.52 -18.94
CA GLY A 195 -23.29 -12.81 -17.67
C GLY A 195 -22.59 -11.46 -17.85
N VAL A 196 -22.28 -10.81 -16.73
CA VAL A 196 -21.44 -9.58 -16.71
C VAL A 196 -20.13 -9.90 -16.01
N ALA A 197 -19.00 -9.54 -16.62
CA ALA A 197 -17.71 -9.60 -15.97
C ALA A 197 -17.58 -8.46 -14.93
N ALA A 198 -17.02 -8.76 -13.77
CA ALA A 198 -16.61 -7.77 -12.79
C ALA A 198 -15.28 -8.20 -12.16
N ASP A 199 -14.53 -7.21 -11.69
CA ASP A 199 -13.27 -7.42 -11.01
C ASP A 199 -13.12 -6.51 -9.79
N GLY A 200 -12.18 -6.83 -8.92
CA GLY A 200 -11.83 -6.02 -7.76
C GLY A 200 -10.95 -6.77 -6.76
N VAL A 201 -10.47 -6.05 -5.75
CA VAL A 201 -9.61 -6.62 -4.70
C VAL A 201 -10.48 -7.09 -3.53
N LEU A 202 -10.33 -8.36 -3.16
CA LEU A 202 -11.10 -8.97 -2.07
C LEU A 202 -10.74 -8.37 -0.71
N GLU A 203 -11.74 -7.89 0.01
CA GLU A 203 -11.72 -7.65 1.45
C GLU A 203 -12.57 -8.74 2.14
N ILE A 204 -11.95 -9.59 2.98
CA ILE A 204 -12.66 -10.56 3.81
C ILE A 204 -12.99 -9.90 5.15
N LEU A 205 -14.27 -9.90 5.52
CA LEU A 205 -14.78 -9.35 6.78
C LEU A 205 -14.74 -10.40 7.91
N PRO A 206 -14.83 -9.99 9.19
CA PRO A 206 -14.71 -10.91 10.35
C PRO A 206 -15.71 -12.09 10.33
N ASP A 207 -16.90 -11.90 9.75
CA ASP A 207 -17.94 -12.92 9.58
C ASP A 207 -17.60 -13.98 8.50
N GLY A 208 -16.45 -13.85 7.82
CA GLY A 208 -15.92 -14.82 6.88
C GLY A 208 -16.48 -14.76 5.45
N PHE A 209 -17.38 -13.81 5.16
CA PHE A 209 -17.71 -13.40 3.79
C PHE A 209 -16.86 -12.20 3.36
N GLY A 210 -16.90 -11.84 2.08
CA GLY A 210 -16.10 -10.70 1.59
C GLY A 210 -16.76 -9.92 0.46
N PHE A 211 -16.11 -8.82 0.11
CA PHE A 211 -16.48 -7.95 -1.01
C PHE A 211 -15.29 -7.70 -1.92
N LEU A 212 -15.51 -7.65 -3.23
CA LEU A 212 -14.54 -7.10 -4.18
C LEU A 212 -14.67 -5.59 -4.18
N ARG A 213 -13.63 -4.90 -3.72
CA ARG A 213 -13.52 -3.44 -3.66
C ARG A 213 -12.83 -2.91 -4.92
N ALA A 214 -13.31 -1.79 -5.45
CA ALA A 214 -12.69 -1.14 -6.60
C ALA A 214 -11.44 -0.32 -6.21
N ALA A 215 -10.38 -0.39 -7.03
CA ALA A 215 -9.17 0.40 -6.84
C ALA A 215 -9.44 1.90 -7.12
N GLU A 216 -10.30 2.21 -8.10
CA GLU A 216 -10.72 3.58 -8.43
C GLU A 216 -11.46 4.27 -7.28
N ALA A 217 -12.08 3.49 -6.39
CA ALA A 217 -12.72 3.98 -5.16
C ALA A 217 -11.76 4.00 -3.96
N SER A 218 -10.45 3.84 -4.17
CA SER A 218 -9.44 3.67 -3.12
C SER A 218 -9.83 2.60 -2.09
N TYR A 219 -10.38 1.47 -2.56
CA TYR A 219 -10.90 0.40 -1.72
C TYR A 219 -11.95 0.85 -0.68
N LEU A 220 -12.79 1.84 -1.02
CA LEU A 220 -13.97 2.20 -0.24
C LEU A 220 -15.08 1.16 -0.41
N ALA A 221 -15.89 0.99 0.64
CA ALA A 221 -17.09 0.17 0.56
C ALA A 221 -18.16 0.87 -0.30
N GLY A 222 -18.43 0.32 -1.48
CA GLY A 222 -19.45 0.80 -2.41
C GLY A 222 -20.77 0.02 -2.34
N PRO A 223 -21.91 0.62 -2.71
CA PRO A 223 -23.17 -0.12 -2.92
C PRO A 223 -23.09 -1.08 -4.12
N ASP A 224 -22.14 -0.83 -5.02
CA ASP A 224 -21.82 -1.50 -6.27
C ASP A 224 -20.61 -2.45 -6.15
N ASP A 225 -20.27 -2.86 -4.92
CA ASP A 225 -19.28 -3.90 -4.63
C ASP A 225 -19.87 -5.30 -4.82
N VAL A 226 -19.01 -6.24 -5.19
CA VAL A 226 -19.41 -7.63 -5.49
C VAL A 226 -19.20 -8.50 -4.25
N TYR A 227 -20.29 -9.05 -3.72
CA TYR A 227 -20.29 -10.04 -2.65
C TYR A 227 -19.64 -11.36 -3.09
N ILE A 228 -18.76 -11.87 -2.23
CA ILE A 228 -18.18 -13.21 -2.32
C ILE A 228 -18.60 -14.03 -1.08
N SER A 229 -19.07 -15.25 -1.32
CA SER A 229 -19.51 -16.16 -0.26
C SER A 229 -18.34 -16.80 0.50
N PRO A 230 -18.51 -17.14 1.80
CA PRO A 230 -17.51 -17.90 2.56
C PRO A 230 -17.14 -19.23 1.90
N SER A 231 -18.09 -19.86 1.19
CA SER A 231 -17.88 -21.10 0.44
C SER A 231 -16.92 -20.92 -0.74
N GLN A 232 -17.01 -19.79 -1.47
CA GLN A 232 -16.06 -19.47 -2.55
C GLN A 232 -14.66 -19.15 -1.98
N ILE A 233 -14.59 -18.35 -0.91
CA ILE A 233 -13.33 -18.05 -0.21
C ILE A 233 -12.60 -19.34 0.17
N ARG A 234 -13.31 -20.27 0.85
CA ARG A 234 -12.74 -21.55 1.27
C ARG A 234 -12.39 -22.46 0.09
N ARG A 235 -13.24 -22.55 -0.94
CA ARG A 235 -13.02 -23.41 -2.12
C ARG A 235 -11.76 -23.04 -2.89
N PHE A 236 -11.46 -21.75 -3.02
CA PHE A 236 -10.31 -21.25 -3.78
C PHE A 236 -9.15 -20.79 -2.88
N ASN A 237 -9.25 -20.98 -1.56
CA ASN A 237 -8.26 -20.53 -0.57
C ASN A 237 -7.91 -19.04 -0.67
N LEU A 238 -8.92 -18.20 -0.95
CA LEU A 238 -8.76 -16.76 -1.16
C LEU A 238 -8.38 -16.04 0.14
N ARG A 239 -7.64 -14.95 0.01
CA ARG A 239 -7.26 -14.04 1.10
C ARG A 239 -7.59 -12.60 0.74
N THR A 240 -7.67 -11.76 1.77
CA THR A 240 -7.69 -10.30 1.57
C THR A 240 -6.51 -9.88 0.70
N GLY A 241 -6.75 -8.95 -0.24
CA GLY A 241 -5.76 -8.50 -1.21
C GLY A 241 -5.71 -9.29 -2.53
N ASP A 242 -6.36 -10.47 -2.63
CA ASP A 242 -6.43 -11.19 -3.90
C ASP A 242 -7.34 -10.40 -4.85
N HIS A 243 -6.85 -10.06 -6.03
CA HIS A 243 -7.68 -9.48 -7.10
C HIS A 243 -8.40 -10.62 -7.81
N ILE A 244 -9.72 -10.54 -7.88
CA ILE A 244 -10.57 -11.57 -8.47
C ILE A 244 -11.26 -10.93 -9.67
N ALA A 245 -11.21 -11.60 -10.81
CA ALA A 245 -12.09 -11.30 -11.94
C ALA A 245 -13.01 -12.49 -12.19
N GLY A 246 -14.25 -12.22 -12.55
CA GLY A 246 -15.24 -13.27 -12.80
C GLY A 246 -16.63 -12.74 -13.15
N ARG A 247 -17.57 -13.65 -13.35
CA ARG A 247 -18.94 -13.31 -13.76
C ARG A 247 -19.84 -13.08 -12.57
N ILE A 248 -20.52 -11.94 -12.53
CA ILE A 248 -21.51 -11.60 -11.51
C ILE A 248 -22.93 -12.02 -11.91
N ARG A 249 -23.77 -12.21 -10.89
CA ARG A 249 -25.22 -12.40 -11.03
C ARG A 249 -25.98 -11.29 -10.33
N TRP A 250 -27.21 -11.06 -10.78
CA TRP A 250 -28.18 -10.20 -10.08
C TRP A 250 -28.42 -10.68 -8.63
N PRO A 251 -28.66 -9.77 -7.67
CA PRO A 251 -29.11 -10.14 -6.33
C PRO A 251 -30.46 -10.87 -6.37
N LYS A 252 -30.59 -11.95 -5.59
CA LYS A 252 -31.88 -12.65 -5.38
C LYS A 252 -32.76 -11.89 -4.39
N ASP A 253 -34.02 -12.29 -4.27
CA ASP A 253 -34.93 -11.72 -3.28
C ASP A 253 -34.35 -11.81 -1.85
N GLY A 254 -34.16 -10.64 -1.22
CA GLY A 254 -33.52 -10.50 0.10
C GLY A 254 -32.01 -10.19 0.07
N GLU A 255 -31.32 -10.36 -1.07
CA GLU A 255 -29.94 -9.91 -1.26
C GLU A 255 -29.88 -8.43 -1.67
N ARG A 256 -28.85 -7.70 -1.22
CA ARG A 256 -28.67 -6.26 -1.54
C ARG A 256 -27.55 -5.96 -2.54
N TYR A 257 -26.57 -6.85 -2.65
CA TYR A 257 -25.34 -6.65 -3.43
C TYR A 257 -25.28 -7.65 -4.58
N PHE A 258 -24.63 -7.26 -5.68
CA PHE A 258 -24.24 -8.21 -6.72
C PHE A 258 -23.40 -9.33 -6.11
N ALA A 259 -23.58 -10.56 -6.56
CA ALA A 259 -22.80 -11.69 -6.08
C ALA A 259 -21.94 -12.26 -7.19
N LEU A 260 -20.71 -12.65 -6.87
CA LEU A 260 -19.86 -13.38 -7.81
C LEU A 260 -20.45 -14.77 -8.02
N ASN A 261 -20.69 -15.14 -9.28
CA ASN A 261 -21.23 -16.44 -9.67
C ASN A 261 -20.09 -17.41 -10.02
N ILE A 262 -19.22 -16.98 -10.93
CA ILE A 262 -18.08 -17.74 -11.43
C ILE A 262 -16.81 -16.89 -11.20
N VAL A 263 -15.77 -17.49 -10.61
CA VAL A 263 -14.42 -16.94 -10.63
C VAL A 263 -13.81 -17.34 -11.97
N ASP A 264 -13.23 -16.39 -12.72
CA ASP A 264 -12.52 -16.68 -13.97
C ASP A 264 -11.00 -16.64 -13.74
N THR A 265 -10.48 -15.61 -13.07
CA THR A 265 -9.04 -15.48 -12.73
C THR A 265 -8.80 -14.96 -11.30
N ILE A 266 -7.62 -15.27 -10.78
CA ILE A 266 -7.11 -14.79 -9.48
C ILE A 266 -5.74 -14.15 -9.74
N ASN A 267 -5.59 -12.88 -9.35
CA ASN A 267 -4.39 -12.05 -9.58
C ASN A 267 -3.95 -11.97 -11.05
N GLY A 268 -4.89 -12.09 -11.98
CA GLY A 268 -4.65 -12.13 -13.43
C GLY A 268 -4.20 -13.48 -13.99
N GLU A 269 -4.17 -14.53 -13.15
CA GLU A 269 -3.78 -15.89 -13.53
C GLU A 269 -4.96 -16.88 -13.44
N PRO A 270 -4.91 -18.03 -14.15
CA PRO A 270 -5.87 -19.10 -13.98
C PRO A 270 -5.92 -19.62 -12.54
N ILE A 271 -7.09 -20.06 -12.10
CA ILE A 271 -7.37 -20.52 -10.72
C ILE A 271 -6.40 -21.64 -10.29
N GLU A 272 -5.95 -22.47 -11.23
CA GLU A 272 -5.00 -23.55 -11.04
C GLU A 272 -3.65 -23.06 -10.51
N ALA A 273 -3.16 -21.91 -10.97
CA ALA A 273 -1.87 -21.35 -10.57
C ALA A 273 -1.85 -20.97 -9.08
N SER A 274 -2.99 -20.50 -8.55
CA SER A 274 -3.13 -20.06 -7.16
C SER A 274 -3.11 -21.21 -6.14
N LYS A 275 -3.23 -22.47 -6.54
CA LYS A 275 -3.34 -23.62 -5.61
C LYS A 275 -2.03 -23.97 -4.90
N ASN A 276 -0.89 -23.78 -5.59
CA ASN A 276 0.43 -24.20 -5.11
C ASN A 276 1.32 -23.04 -4.67
N LYS A 277 0.75 -21.86 -4.37
CA LYS A 277 1.53 -20.67 -4.01
C LYS A 277 2.07 -20.74 -2.58
N THR A 278 3.33 -20.38 -2.41
CA THR A 278 3.93 -20.14 -1.08
C THR A 278 3.37 -18.84 -0.52
N LEU A 279 2.98 -18.85 0.75
CA LEU A 279 2.46 -17.66 1.44
C LEU A 279 3.56 -16.62 1.65
N PHE A 280 3.23 -15.32 1.58
CA PHE A 280 4.20 -14.25 1.75
C PHE A 280 5.04 -14.35 3.03
N GLU A 281 4.44 -14.80 4.13
CA GLU A 281 5.12 -15.01 5.41
C GLU A 281 6.18 -16.14 5.39
N ASN A 282 6.08 -17.08 4.45
CA ASN A 282 6.99 -18.22 4.29
C ASN A 282 8.07 -17.99 3.22
N LEU A 283 8.03 -16.87 2.50
CA LEU A 283 9.01 -16.51 1.47
C LEU A 283 10.34 -16.07 2.09
N THR A 284 11.46 -16.51 1.53
CA THR A 284 12.79 -16.31 2.10
C THR A 284 13.28 -14.87 1.88
N PRO A 285 13.44 -14.05 2.94
CA PRO A 285 13.78 -12.63 2.79
C PRO A 285 15.27 -12.44 2.55
N LEU A 286 15.62 -11.72 1.48
CA LEU A 286 16.99 -11.35 1.13
C LEU A 286 17.19 -9.83 1.15
N PHE A 287 18.46 -9.40 1.14
CA PHE A 287 18.81 -8.05 0.71
C PHE A 287 18.46 -7.85 -0.77
N PRO A 288 18.12 -6.62 -1.20
CA PRO A 288 18.03 -6.28 -2.62
C PRO A 288 19.31 -6.64 -3.38
N ARG A 289 19.16 -7.30 -4.53
CA ARG A 289 20.26 -7.71 -5.44
C ARG A 289 20.06 -7.26 -6.89
N LYS A 290 18.92 -6.61 -7.18
CA LYS A 290 18.62 -6.02 -8.48
C LYS A 290 18.29 -4.56 -8.24
N ARG A 291 19.00 -3.67 -8.92
CA ARG A 291 18.88 -2.22 -8.78
C ARG A 291 17.74 -1.67 -9.63
N PHE A 292 17.00 -0.71 -9.09
CA PHE A 292 16.22 0.23 -9.89
C PHE A 292 17.17 1.32 -10.38
N ARG A 293 17.52 1.30 -11.68
CA ARG A 293 18.13 2.48 -12.33
C ARG A 293 17.09 3.59 -12.36
N LEU A 294 17.40 4.72 -11.74
CA LEU A 294 16.53 5.91 -11.67
C LEU A 294 16.89 6.97 -12.71
N GLU A 295 18.13 6.97 -13.20
CA GLU A 295 18.56 7.66 -14.42
C GLU A 295 17.77 7.14 -15.63
N ARG A 296 17.05 8.03 -16.30
CA ARG A 296 16.35 7.80 -17.57
C ARG A 296 17.27 7.96 -18.78
N GLY A 297 18.31 8.79 -18.66
CA GLY A 297 19.28 9.05 -19.74
C GLY A 297 18.73 9.94 -20.87
N ASP A 298 17.61 10.63 -20.62
CA ASP A 298 16.99 11.57 -21.58
C ASP A 298 17.72 12.92 -21.65
N GLY A 299 18.61 13.21 -20.68
CA GLY A 299 19.35 14.47 -20.58
C GLY A 299 18.50 15.66 -20.12
N SER A 300 17.30 15.41 -19.60
CA SER A 300 16.42 16.42 -19.01
C SER A 300 16.95 16.97 -17.68
N SER A 301 16.51 18.17 -17.31
CA SER A 301 16.76 18.75 -15.99
C SER A 301 16.22 17.89 -14.84
N GLU A 302 15.09 17.24 -15.07
CA GLU A 302 14.41 16.37 -14.11
C GLU A 302 15.21 15.09 -13.82
N ASP A 303 15.84 14.51 -14.84
CA ASP A 303 16.63 13.28 -14.74
C ASP A 303 17.87 13.41 -13.85
N ILE A 304 18.36 14.64 -13.65
CA ILE A 304 19.44 14.94 -12.68
C ILE A 304 19.07 14.40 -11.28
N THR A 305 17.78 14.41 -10.90
CA THR A 305 17.31 13.83 -9.63
C THR A 305 17.54 12.33 -9.57
N GLY A 306 17.10 11.59 -10.61
CA GLY A 306 17.31 10.14 -10.71
C GLY A 306 18.79 9.79 -10.71
N ARG A 307 19.59 10.53 -11.49
CA ARG A 307 21.05 10.40 -11.58
C ARG A 307 21.77 10.59 -10.25
N ILE A 308 21.43 11.60 -9.45
CA ILE A 308 22.04 11.82 -8.13
C ILE A 308 21.66 10.72 -7.13
N LEU A 309 20.38 10.34 -7.07
CA LEU A 309 19.92 9.22 -6.22
C LEU A 309 20.66 7.93 -6.57
N ASP A 310 20.83 7.66 -7.87
CA ASP A 310 21.56 6.51 -8.40
C ASP A 310 23.03 6.42 -7.96
N LEU A 311 23.63 7.51 -7.45
CA LEU A 311 24.99 7.52 -6.91
C LEU A 311 25.03 7.63 -5.38
N MET A 312 24.11 8.40 -4.78
CA MET A 312 24.14 8.72 -3.35
C MET A 312 23.31 7.77 -2.48
N ALA A 313 22.20 7.24 -3.01
CA ALA A 313 21.28 6.35 -2.30
C ALA A 313 20.61 5.37 -3.30
N PRO A 314 21.34 4.38 -3.84
CA PRO A 314 20.82 3.46 -4.85
C PRO A 314 19.60 2.67 -4.35
N GLN A 315 18.54 2.61 -5.15
CA GLN A 315 17.33 1.86 -4.80
C GLN A 315 17.33 0.47 -5.45
N GLY A 316 16.81 -0.54 -4.76
CA GLY A 316 16.75 -1.91 -5.27
C GLY A 316 15.38 -2.58 -5.12
N LYS A 317 15.16 -3.63 -5.90
CA LYS A 317 14.00 -4.53 -5.79
C LYS A 317 14.00 -5.16 -4.40
N GLY A 318 13.04 -4.77 -3.56
CA GLY A 318 12.95 -5.14 -2.15
C GLY A 318 13.43 -4.11 -1.13
N GLN A 319 13.70 -2.86 -1.52
CA GLN A 319 14.20 -1.81 -0.61
C GLN A 319 13.15 -1.39 0.44
N ARG A 320 13.63 -1.05 1.64
CA ARG A 320 12.90 -0.30 2.68
C ARG A 320 13.51 1.08 2.81
N SER A 321 13.01 2.02 2.02
CA SER A 321 13.59 3.35 1.85
C SER A 321 12.77 4.42 2.55
N LEU A 322 13.45 5.36 3.22
CA LEU A 322 12.84 6.53 3.83
C LEU A 322 13.31 7.80 3.10
N ILE A 323 12.36 8.56 2.54
CA ILE A 323 12.59 9.95 2.12
C ILE A 323 12.36 10.83 3.35
N VAL A 324 13.44 11.15 4.05
CA VAL A 324 13.45 11.95 5.28
C VAL A 324 13.38 13.42 4.87
N SER A 325 12.21 14.04 5.07
CA SER A 325 11.94 15.39 4.57
C SER A 325 11.34 16.28 5.65
N PRO A 326 11.90 17.47 5.90
CA PRO A 326 11.17 18.52 6.58
C PRO A 326 10.05 19.06 5.67
N PRO A 327 9.04 19.74 6.22
CA PRO A 327 7.99 20.39 5.43
C PRO A 327 8.58 21.34 4.37
N LYS A 328 7.95 21.36 3.19
CA LYS A 328 8.31 22.18 2.02
C LYS A 328 9.66 21.87 1.34
N ALA A 329 10.41 20.85 1.73
CA ALA A 329 11.71 20.51 1.10
C ALA A 329 11.64 19.69 -0.22
N GLY A 330 10.52 19.76 -0.96
CA GLY A 330 10.39 19.08 -2.26
C GLY A 330 10.00 17.58 -2.23
N LYS A 331 9.57 17.05 -1.08
CA LYS A 331 9.03 15.69 -0.87
C LYS A 331 8.23 15.14 -2.06
N THR A 332 7.17 15.84 -2.47
CA THR A 332 6.23 15.40 -3.51
C THR A 332 6.92 15.29 -4.88
N MET A 333 7.74 16.28 -5.25
CA MET A 333 8.54 16.24 -6.48
C MET A 333 9.53 15.08 -6.49
N MET A 334 10.20 14.81 -5.36
CA MET A 334 11.11 13.67 -5.21
C MET A 334 10.40 12.34 -5.48
N MET A 335 9.21 12.16 -4.90
CA MET A 335 8.40 10.96 -5.09
C MET A 335 7.89 10.83 -6.54
N GLN A 336 7.44 11.92 -7.17
CA GLN A 336 7.03 11.93 -8.58
C GLN A 336 8.19 11.56 -9.54
N GLN A 337 9.41 12.05 -9.27
CA GLN A 337 10.58 11.71 -10.10
C GLN A 337 10.95 10.23 -9.96
N ILE A 338 10.93 9.68 -8.74
CA ILE A 338 11.16 8.25 -8.50
C ILE A 338 10.07 7.41 -9.19
N ALA A 339 8.80 7.79 -9.09
CA ALA A 339 7.69 7.12 -9.76
C ALA A 339 7.84 7.11 -11.29
N THR A 340 8.18 8.25 -11.87
CA THR A 340 8.40 8.42 -13.32
C THR A 340 9.60 7.59 -13.78
N ALA A 341 10.72 7.64 -13.06
CA ALA A 341 11.90 6.85 -13.37
C ALA A 341 11.64 5.33 -13.32
N ILE A 342 10.96 4.85 -12.28
CA ILE A 342 10.61 3.41 -12.15
C ILE A 342 9.68 3.00 -13.30
N THR A 343 8.65 3.77 -13.61
CA THR A 343 7.68 3.42 -14.68
C THR A 343 8.25 3.53 -16.09
N THR A 344 9.26 4.38 -16.31
CA THR A 344 10.01 4.45 -17.58
C THR A 344 10.99 3.29 -17.73
N ASN A 345 11.79 3.01 -16.69
CA ASN A 345 12.92 2.09 -16.80
C ASN A 345 12.58 0.62 -16.45
N HIS A 346 11.51 0.40 -15.67
CA HIS A 346 11.09 -0.92 -15.15
C HIS A 346 9.56 -1.08 -15.32
N PRO A 347 9.03 -1.06 -16.56
CA PRO A 347 7.58 -1.10 -16.83
C PRO A 347 6.90 -2.42 -16.43
N GLU A 348 7.67 -3.45 -16.05
CA GLU A 348 7.16 -4.72 -15.51
C GLU A 348 6.78 -4.65 -14.01
N VAL A 349 7.15 -3.55 -13.33
CA VAL A 349 6.91 -3.34 -11.91
C VAL A 349 5.48 -2.85 -11.67
N HIS A 350 4.77 -3.46 -10.72
CA HIS A 350 3.47 -2.95 -10.27
C HIS A 350 3.68 -1.79 -9.31
N LEU A 351 3.53 -0.56 -9.81
CA LEU A 351 3.65 0.66 -9.01
C LEU A 351 2.31 1.03 -8.36
N ILE A 352 2.31 1.12 -7.03
CA ILE A 352 1.22 1.65 -6.21
C ILE A 352 1.71 2.94 -5.53
N VAL A 353 0.94 4.02 -5.62
CA VAL A 353 1.14 5.23 -4.81
C VAL A 353 0.05 5.27 -3.75
N LEU A 354 0.43 5.28 -2.49
CA LEU A 354 -0.47 5.29 -1.34
C LEU A 354 -0.36 6.65 -0.61
N LEU A 355 -1.41 7.45 -0.69
CA LEU A 355 -1.49 8.78 -0.07
C LEU A 355 -2.41 8.73 1.15
N ILE A 356 -1.90 9.12 2.32
CA ILE A 356 -2.56 9.01 3.62
C ILE A 356 -2.54 10.36 4.33
N ASP A 357 -3.73 10.88 4.67
CA ASP A 357 -3.91 12.14 5.40
C ASP A 357 -3.24 13.33 4.67
N GLU A 358 -3.27 13.28 3.33
CA GLU A 358 -2.73 14.31 2.46
C GLU A 358 -3.85 15.04 1.71
N ARG A 359 -3.51 16.13 1.02
CA ARG A 359 -4.49 17.07 0.49
C ARG A 359 -5.14 16.62 -0.82
N PRO A 360 -6.45 16.90 -1.05
CA PRO A 360 -7.14 16.52 -2.29
C PRO A 360 -6.47 17.04 -3.58
N GLU A 361 -5.86 18.24 -3.55
CA GLU A 361 -5.14 18.79 -4.68
C GLU A 361 -3.85 18.01 -5.00
N GLU A 362 -3.10 17.58 -3.98
CA GLU A 362 -1.88 16.78 -4.13
C GLU A 362 -2.19 15.35 -4.62
N VAL A 363 -3.31 14.77 -4.17
CA VAL A 363 -3.85 13.50 -4.69
C VAL A 363 -4.18 13.63 -6.19
N THR A 364 -4.86 14.71 -6.58
CA THR A 364 -5.27 14.94 -7.97
C THR A 364 -4.06 15.16 -8.88
N GLU A 365 -3.02 15.84 -8.40
CA GLU A 365 -1.76 16.00 -9.12
C GLU A 365 -1.07 14.64 -9.33
N MET A 366 -0.94 13.84 -8.27
CA MET A 366 -0.33 12.51 -8.33
C MET A 366 -1.04 11.57 -9.31
N GLN A 367 -2.39 11.56 -9.31
CA GLN A 367 -3.22 10.79 -10.24
C GLN A 367 -3.04 11.17 -11.71
N ARG A 368 -2.64 12.42 -12.01
CA ARG A 368 -2.42 12.91 -13.38
C ARG A 368 -1.00 12.73 -13.86
N THR A 369 -0.03 12.80 -12.95
CA THR A 369 1.40 12.75 -13.26
C THR A 369 1.95 11.32 -13.27
N VAL A 370 1.55 10.47 -12.33
CA VAL A 370 2.14 9.12 -12.17
C VAL A 370 1.34 8.05 -12.90
N ARG A 371 2.04 7.26 -13.73
CA ARG A 371 1.49 6.07 -14.39
C ARG A 371 1.51 4.87 -13.45
N GLY A 372 0.54 4.78 -12.56
CA GLY A 372 0.41 3.69 -11.61
C GLY A 372 -0.95 3.63 -10.91
N GLU A 373 -1.09 2.70 -9.98
CA GLU A 373 -2.28 2.58 -9.13
C GLU A 373 -2.18 3.64 -8.01
N VAL A 374 -2.94 4.73 -8.09
CA VAL A 374 -2.94 5.80 -7.07
C VAL A 374 -4.13 5.61 -6.12
N ILE A 375 -3.84 5.19 -4.90
CA ILE A 375 -4.79 4.92 -3.82
C ILE A 375 -4.64 6.00 -2.74
N SER A 376 -5.75 6.58 -2.30
CA SER A 376 -5.71 7.74 -1.40
C SER A 376 -6.78 7.71 -0.31
N SER A 377 -6.45 8.28 0.84
CA SER A 377 -7.39 8.69 1.88
C SER A 377 -6.98 10.10 2.32
N THR A 378 -7.75 11.13 1.95
CA THR A 378 -7.43 12.53 2.26
C THR A 378 -7.59 12.84 3.74
N PHE A 379 -7.11 14.00 4.19
CA PHE A 379 -7.26 14.46 5.59
C PHE A 379 -8.71 14.62 6.06
N ASP A 380 -9.69 14.64 5.15
CA ASP A 380 -11.13 14.69 5.46
C ASP A 380 -11.66 13.36 6.03
N GLU A 381 -10.95 12.26 5.78
CA GLU A 381 -11.33 10.91 6.19
C GLU A 381 -10.88 10.60 7.63
N PRO A 382 -11.60 9.76 8.39
CA PRO A 382 -11.20 9.43 9.77
C PRO A 382 -9.97 8.52 9.80
N ALA A 383 -9.18 8.58 10.89
CA ALA A 383 -7.96 7.78 11.07
C ALA A 383 -8.17 6.25 10.86
N ALA A 384 -9.35 5.72 11.20
CA ALA A 384 -9.70 4.32 10.95
C ALA A 384 -9.74 3.96 9.45
N ARG A 385 -10.14 4.91 8.59
CA ARG A 385 -10.14 4.78 7.13
C ARG A 385 -8.74 4.72 6.57
N HIS A 386 -7.84 5.59 7.03
CA HIS A 386 -6.41 5.56 6.65
C HIS A 386 -5.77 4.19 6.94
N VAL A 387 -6.06 3.63 8.13
CA VAL A 387 -5.60 2.29 8.54
C VAL A 387 -6.18 1.21 7.63
N GLN A 388 -7.50 1.22 7.36
CA GLN A 388 -8.15 0.25 6.48
C GLN A 388 -7.55 0.25 5.06
N VAL A 389 -7.38 1.43 4.46
CA VAL A 389 -6.84 1.58 3.11
C VAL A 389 -5.39 1.08 3.04
N ALA A 390 -4.57 1.39 4.04
CA ALA A 390 -3.20 0.89 4.12
C ALA A 390 -3.13 -0.65 4.29
N GLU A 391 -3.97 -1.23 5.16
CA GLU A 391 -4.05 -2.70 5.33
C GLU A 391 -4.51 -3.39 4.04
N MET A 392 -5.45 -2.81 3.28
CA MET A 392 -5.85 -3.32 1.96
C MET A 392 -4.72 -3.27 0.94
N VAL A 393 -4.00 -2.14 0.84
CA VAL A 393 -2.87 -1.97 -0.10
C VAL A 393 -1.72 -2.91 0.21
N ILE A 394 -1.37 -3.10 1.49
CA ILE A 394 -0.26 -3.99 1.83
C ILE A 394 -0.61 -5.47 1.61
N GLU A 395 -1.84 -5.90 1.89
CA GLU A 395 -2.26 -7.26 1.55
C GLU A 395 -2.33 -7.46 0.03
N ARG A 396 -2.81 -6.47 -0.74
CA ARG A 396 -2.77 -6.48 -2.21
C ARG A 396 -1.35 -6.67 -2.74
N ALA A 397 -0.40 -5.91 -2.22
CA ALA A 397 1.01 -6.00 -2.60
C ALA A 397 1.64 -7.36 -2.23
N LYS A 398 1.32 -7.92 -1.05
CA LYS A 398 1.77 -9.27 -0.68
C LYS A 398 1.26 -10.34 -1.64
N ARG A 399 -0.03 -10.31 -2.00
CA ARG A 399 -0.60 -11.26 -2.97
C ARG A 399 0.11 -11.16 -4.33
N LEU A 400 0.41 -9.96 -4.81
CA LEU A 400 1.18 -9.79 -6.04
C LEU A 400 2.60 -10.40 -5.95
N VAL A 401 3.29 -10.28 -4.81
CA VAL A 401 4.61 -10.91 -4.59
C VAL A 401 4.53 -12.43 -4.45
N GLU A 402 3.45 -12.99 -3.88
CA GLU A 402 3.20 -14.45 -3.91
C GLU A 402 3.09 -14.99 -5.35
N HIS A 403 2.65 -14.15 -6.29
CA HIS A 403 2.65 -14.41 -7.74
C HIS A 403 3.93 -13.89 -8.45
N LYS A 404 5.04 -13.78 -7.70
CA LYS A 404 6.40 -13.44 -8.17
C LYS A 404 6.52 -12.11 -8.91
N LYS A 405 5.60 -11.17 -8.68
CA LYS A 405 5.69 -9.81 -9.22
C LYS A 405 6.66 -8.97 -8.40
N ASP A 406 7.31 -8.00 -9.06
CA ASP A 406 8.00 -6.92 -8.40
C ASP A 406 7.01 -5.78 -8.15
N VAL A 407 6.84 -5.38 -6.90
CA VAL A 407 5.87 -4.37 -6.47
C VAL A 407 6.62 -3.22 -5.79
N VAL A 408 6.24 -1.99 -6.12
CA VAL A 408 6.72 -0.77 -5.44
C VAL A 408 5.53 -0.05 -4.84
N ILE A 409 5.56 0.19 -3.53
CA ILE A 409 4.65 1.12 -2.86
C ILE A 409 5.42 2.41 -2.58
N LEU A 410 4.92 3.52 -3.13
CA LEU A 410 5.32 4.87 -2.74
C LEU A 410 4.32 5.36 -1.69
N LEU A 411 4.74 5.43 -0.42
CA LEU A 411 3.86 5.82 0.71
C LEU A 411 4.12 7.27 1.13
N ASP A 412 3.10 8.10 1.03
CA ASP A 412 3.11 9.47 1.56
C ASP A 412 2.00 9.65 2.62
N SER A 413 2.27 9.63 3.93
CA SER A 413 3.57 9.42 4.61
C SER A 413 3.50 8.34 5.67
N VAL A 414 4.65 7.73 5.99
CA VAL A 414 4.73 6.75 7.09
C VAL A 414 4.47 7.40 8.45
N THR A 415 4.82 8.69 8.58
CA THR A 415 4.58 9.48 9.79
C THR A 415 3.07 9.68 10.03
N ARG A 416 2.32 10.10 9.02
CA ARG A 416 0.86 10.25 9.10
C ARG A 416 0.16 8.90 9.33
N LEU A 417 0.61 7.85 8.66
CA LEU A 417 0.09 6.49 8.89
C LEU A 417 0.31 6.03 10.35
N ALA A 418 1.50 6.25 10.91
CA ALA A 418 1.78 5.93 12.32
C ALA A 418 0.91 6.74 13.31
N ARG A 419 0.65 8.02 13.03
CA ARG A 419 -0.31 8.85 13.78
C ARG A 419 -1.72 8.27 13.72
N ALA A 420 -2.17 7.82 12.54
CA ALA A 420 -3.48 7.19 12.38
C ALA A 420 -3.62 5.91 13.23
N TYR A 421 -2.61 5.02 13.21
CA TYR A 421 -2.58 3.83 14.07
C TYR A 421 -2.62 4.19 15.57
N ASN A 422 -1.87 5.20 16.01
CA ASN A 422 -1.85 5.67 17.39
C ASN A 422 -3.23 6.18 17.86
N ASN A 423 -4.00 6.79 16.97
CA ASN A 423 -5.33 7.33 17.30
C ASN A 423 -6.45 6.26 17.28
N VAL A 424 -6.25 5.16 16.55
CA VAL A 424 -7.26 4.09 16.38
C VAL A 424 -7.09 2.96 17.40
N LEU A 425 -5.88 2.71 17.88
CA LEU A 425 -5.61 1.61 18.81
C LEU A 425 -6.09 1.96 20.23
N PRO A 426 -6.72 1.01 20.96
CA PRO A 426 -7.02 1.19 22.37
C PRO A 426 -5.74 1.45 23.18
N SER A 427 -5.80 2.41 24.11
CA SER A 427 -4.67 2.74 24.98
C SER A 427 -4.17 1.53 25.76
N SER A 428 -2.86 1.30 25.73
CA SER A 428 -2.17 0.27 26.51
C SER A 428 -1.94 0.67 27.98
N GLY A 429 -2.23 1.92 28.33
CA GLY A 429 -1.83 2.54 29.60
C GLY A 429 -0.34 2.89 29.69
N LYS A 430 0.45 2.63 28.64
CA LYS A 430 1.88 2.94 28.58
C LYS A 430 2.18 3.87 27.41
N VAL A 431 2.36 5.16 27.74
CA VAL A 431 2.68 6.20 26.76
C VAL A 431 4.19 6.47 26.79
N LEU A 432 4.82 6.35 25.63
CA LEU A 432 6.23 6.67 25.39
C LEU A 432 6.43 8.19 25.26
N THR A 433 7.69 8.62 25.28
CA THR A 433 8.08 10.00 24.98
C THR A 433 7.41 10.50 23.68
N GLY A 434 6.91 11.73 23.68
CA GLY A 434 6.23 12.31 22.52
C GLY A 434 4.76 11.91 22.35
N GLY A 435 4.15 11.18 23.30
CA GLY A 435 2.71 10.88 23.28
C GLY A 435 2.32 9.67 22.44
N VAL A 436 3.29 8.82 22.09
CA VAL A 436 3.07 7.58 21.31
C VAL A 436 2.75 6.43 22.26
N ASP A 437 1.67 5.68 22.04
CA ASP A 437 1.39 4.47 22.81
C ASP A 437 2.43 3.37 22.50
N ALA A 438 2.87 2.62 23.51
CA ALA A 438 3.89 1.59 23.38
C ALA A 438 3.58 0.51 22.32
N ASN A 439 2.30 0.23 22.06
CA ASN A 439 1.86 -0.73 21.04
C ASN A 439 1.56 -0.07 19.68
N ALA A 440 1.43 1.25 19.60
CA ALA A 440 0.98 1.96 18.40
C ALA A 440 1.90 1.75 17.20
N LEU A 441 3.22 1.68 17.42
CA LEU A 441 4.21 1.54 16.34
C LEU A 441 4.36 0.11 15.83
N HIS A 442 3.81 -0.91 16.49
CA HIS A 442 3.97 -2.31 16.09
C HIS A 442 3.39 -2.60 14.69
N ARG A 443 2.16 -2.14 14.41
CA ARG A 443 1.53 -2.30 13.09
C ARG A 443 2.22 -1.46 11.99
N PRO A 444 2.47 -0.15 12.17
CA PRO A 444 3.27 0.64 11.22
C PRO A 444 4.64 0.03 10.90
N LYS A 445 5.38 -0.46 11.90
CA LYS A 445 6.67 -1.15 11.69
C LYS A 445 6.50 -2.46 10.92
N ARG A 446 5.43 -3.23 11.15
CA ARG A 446 5.11 -4.43 10.35
C ARG A 446 4.74 -4.10 8.90
N PHE A 447 4.04 -3.00 8.66
CA PHE A 447 3.75 -2.51 7.30
C PHE A 447 5.05 -2.19 6.56
N PHE A 448 5.91 -1.34 7.12
CA PHE A 448 7.16 -0.95 6.47
C PHE A 448 8.18 -2.10 6.38
N GLY A 449 8.23 -2.95 7.42
CA GLY A 449 9.01 -4.19 7.47
C GLY A 449 8.51 -5.33 6.58
N ALA A 450 7.36 -5.17 5.91
CA ALA A 450 6.92 -6.11 4.89
C ALA A 450 7.87 -6.08 3.68
N ALA A 451 8.39 -4.90 3.30
CA ALA A 451 9.26 -4.78 2.15
C ALA A 451 10.57 -5.58 2.30
N ARG A 452 10.85 -6.39 1.26
CA ARG A 452 11.91 -7.39 1.18
C ARG A 452 12.12 -7.82 -0.27
N ASN A 453 13.34 -8.22 -0.60
CA ASN A 453 13.61 -9.05 -1.76
C ASN A 453 13.28 -10.51 -1.40
N VAL A 454 12.83 -11.32 -2.37
CA VAL A 454 12.41 -12.71 -2.14
C VAL A 454 13.26 -13.65 -3.00
N GLU A 455 13.73 -14.75 -2.44
CA GLU A 455 14.56 -15.74 -3.16
C GLU A 455 13.75 -16.52 -4.21
N GLU A 456 12.52 -16.90 -3.89
CA GLU A 456 11.63 -17.72 -4.73
C GLU A 456 11.04 -16.96 -5.94
N GLY A 457 11.22 -15.64 -5.98
CA GLY A 457 10.80 -14.72 -7.05
C GLY A 457 9.90 -13.58 -6.57
N GLY A 458 9.98 -12.44 -7.26
CA GLY A 458 9.28 -11.20 -6.90
C GLY A 458 9.98 -10.39 -5.82
N SER A 459 9.45 -9.21 -5.51
CA SER A 459 9.94 -8.36 -4.43
C SER A 459 8.89 -7.34 -4.00
N LEU A 460 8.91 -6.95 -2.72
CA LEU A 460 8.14 -5.82 -2.22
C LEU A 460 9.09 -4.68 -1.85
N THR A 461 9.02 -3.58 -2.57
CA THR A 461 9.76 -2.35 -2.28
C THR A 461 8.80 -1.34 -1.64
N ILE A 462 9.18 -0.71 -0.53
CA ILE A 462 8.44 0.41 0.04
C ILE A 462 9.40 1.59 0.13
N ILE A 463 9.06 2.68 -0.56
CA ILE A 463 9.72 3.98 -0.45
C ILE A 463 8.71 4.91 0.21
N ALA A 464 8.93 5.24 1.48
CA ALA A 464 8.00 6.02 2.27
C ALA A 464 8.60 7.36 2.66
N THR A 465 7.79 8.42 2.68
CA THR A 465 8.22 9.72 3.21
C THR A 465 8.10 9.72 4.74
N ALA A 466 9.08 10.31 5.41
CA ALA A 466 9.10 10.52 6.85
C ALA A 466 9.27 12.01 7.13
N LEU A 467 8.35 12.59 7.89
CA LEU A 467 8.39 14.00 8.26
C LEU A 467 9.34 14.22 9.46
N VAL A 468 10.27 15.15 9.30
CA VAL A 468 11.18 15.64 10.36
C VAL A 468 11.04 17.15 10.54
N ASP A 469 11.67 17.71 11.58
CA ASP A 469 11.65 19.15 11.91
C ASP A 469 10.27 19.81 11.95
N THR A 470 9.23 19.04 12.27
CA THR A 470 7.83 19.50 12.40
C THR A 470 7.57 20.26 13.71
N GLY A 471 8.54 20.26 14.63
CA GLY A 471 8.37 20.69 16.02
C GLY A 471 7.67 19.66 16.92
N SER A 472 7.18 18.53 16.37
CA SER A 472 6.50 17.50 17.16
C SER A 472 7.48 16.44 17.68
N ALA A 473 7.54 16.26 19.01
CA ALA A 473 8.28 15.16 19.62
C ALA A 473 7.78 13.77 19.18
N MET A 474 6.49 13.66 18.83
CA MET A 474 5.88 12.45 18.30
C MET A 474 6.55 12.02 16.98
N ASP A 475 6.70 12.96 16.03
CA ASP A 475 7.28 12.68 14.71
C ASP A 475 8.74 12.26 14.81
N LYS A 476 9.50 12.88 15.73
CA LYS A 476 10.89 12.51 16.01
C LYS A 476 10.99 11.05 16.49
N VAL A 477 10.14 10.63 17.42
CA VAL A 477 10.13 9.24 17.93
C VAL A 477 9.69 8.26 16.83
N ILE A 478 8.67 8.62 16.05
CA ILE A 478 8.24 7.82 14.89
C ILE A 478 9.39 7.62 13.90
N TYR A 479 10.11 8.70 13.54
CA TYR A 479 11.21 8.65 12.60
C TYR A 479 12.36 7.74 13.06
N GLU A 480 12.84 7.87 14.30
CA GLU A 480 13.94 7.02 14.81
C GLU A 480 13.58 5.52 14.82
N GLU A 481 12.32 5.19 15.16
CA GLU A 481 11.80 3.82 15.14
C GLU A 481 11.71 3.22 13.72
N PHE A 482 11.42 4.05 12.72
CA PHE A 482 11.47 3.64 11.31
C PHE A 482 12.88 3.59 10.74
N LYS A 483 13.79 4.48 11.17
CA LYS A 483 15.20 4.49 10.78
C LYS A 483 15.90 3.17 11.14
N GLY A 484 15.59 2.61 12.31
CA GLY A 484 16.06 1.26 12.70
C GLY A 484 15.51 0.14 11.81
N THR A 485 14.33 0.31 11.22
CA THR A 485 13.62 -0.68 10.39
C THR A 485 14.02 -0.61 8.90
N GLY A 486 14.36 0.58 8.43
CA GLY A 486 14.79 0.86 7.06
C GLY A 486 16.18 0.34 6.71
N ASN A 487 16.49 0.33 5.41
CA ASN A 487 17.82 0.02 4.88
C ASN A 487 18.30 1.00 3.80
N SER A 488 17.53 2.05 3.50
CA SER A 488 17.97 3.21 2.71
C SER A 488 17.36 4.48 3.28
N GLU A 489 18.13 5.58 3.25
CA GLU A 489 17.69 6.91 3.67
C GLU A 489 18.06 7.93 2.59
N ILE A 490 17.09 8.76 2.19
CA ILE A 490 17.24 9.90 1.29
C ILE A 490 16.85 11.12 2.09
N HIS A 491 17.82 11.93 2.50
CA HIS A 491 17.58 13.13 3.29
C HIS A 491 17.35 14.33 2.38
N LEU A 492 16.33 15.14 2.67
CA LEU A 492 16.08 16.42 2.00
C LEU A 492 16.36 17.57 2.97
N ASP A 493 17.15 18.56 2.55
CA ASP A 493 17.53 19.70 3.39
C ASP A 493 16.73 20.96 3.00
N ARG A 494 16.06 21.55 3.99
CA ARG A 494 15.29 22.78 3.83
C ARG A 494 16.16 23.96 3.41
N ARG A 495 17.42 24.05 3.87
CA ARG A 495 18.37 25.13 3.56
C ARG A 495 18.71 25.17 2.06
N ILE A 496 18.86 24.00 1.43
CA ILE A 496 19.10 23.87 -0.01
C ILE A 496 17.85 24.36 -0.79
N THR A 497 16.65 23.99 -0.30
CA THR A 497 15.36 24.43 -0.87
C THR A 497 15.14 25.94 -0.72
N GLU A 498 15.50 26.52 0.43
CA GLU A 498 15.42 27.97 0.70
C GLU A 498 16.30 28.79 -0.26
N LYS A 499 17.46 28.23 -0.68
CA LYS A 499 18.32 28.78 -1.74
C LYS A 499 17.80 28.50 -3.17
N ARG A 500 16.66 27.80 -3.31
CA ARG A 500 16.06 27.35 -4.59
C ARG A 500 16.93 26.40 -5.41
N VAL A 501 17.82 25.66 -4.75
CA VAL A 501 18.61 24.59 -5.40
C VAL A 501 17.79 23.30 -5.36
N TYR A 502 17.67 22.64 -6.51
CA TYR A 502 16.95 21.37 -6.66
C TYR A 502 17.77 20.38 -7.51
N PRO A 503 17.74 19.07 -7.20
CA PRO A 503 17.06 18.44 -6.07
C PRO A 503 17.69 18.82 -4.72
N ALA A 504 16.88 18.97 -3.67
CA ALA A 504 17.33 19.44 -2.35
C ALA A 504 17.88 18.32 -1.45
N ILE A 505 18.72 17.43 -2.01
CA ILE A 505 19.21 16.22 -1.33
C ILE A 505 20.39 16.57 -0.42
N GLY A 506 20.32 16.16 0.86
CA GLY A 506 21.47 16.12 1.77
C GLY A 506 22.35 14.93 1.42
N VAL A 507 23.39 15.15 0.62
CA VAL A 507 24.15 14.09 -0.06
C VAL A 507 25.08 13.32 0.87
N ASN A 508 25.57 13.93 1.95
CA ASN A 508 26.40 13.23 2.95
C ASN A 508 25.56 12.36 3.89
N LEU A 509 24.32 12.78 4.17
CA LEU A 509 23.37 12.07 5.04
C LEU A 509 22.65 10.91 4.32
N SER A 510 22.56 10.99 2.98
CA SER A 510 21.85 10.00 2.16
C SER A 510 22.71 8.77 1.86
N GLY A 511 22.11 7.58 1.94
CA GLY A 511 22.84 6.33 1.75
C GLY A 511 21.97 5.08 1.82
N THR A 512 22.55 3.96 1.37
CA THR A 512 21.88 2.66 1.30
C THR A 512 22.76 1.58 1.93
N ARG A 513 22.19 0.81 2.87
CA ARG A 513 22.90 -0.33 3.48
C ARG A 513 23.07 -1.43 2.44
N ARG A 514 24.28 -1.99 2.38
CA ARG A 514 24.69 -3.02 1.41
C ARG A 514 24.60 -2.56 -0.06
N GLU A 515 25.01 -1.32 -0.35
CA GLU A 515 25.14 -0.81 -1.74
C GLU A 515 26.10 -1.67 -2.60
N ASP A 516 27.00 -2.45 -1.99
CA ASP A 516 27.85 -3.47 -2.63
C ASP A 516 27.08 -4.59 -3.35
N LEU A 517 25.78 -4.79 -3.03
CA LEU A 517 24.91 -5.76 -3.71
C LEU A 517 24.09 -5.15 -4.86
N LEU A 518 24.21 -3.84 -5.09
CA LEU A 518 23.43 -3.07 -6.08
C LEU A 518 24.31 -2.33 -7.09
N ILE A 519 25.61 -2.17 -6.81
CA ILE A 519 26.56 -1.40 -7.60
C ILE A 519 27.79 -2.25 -7.88
N GLU A 520 28.17 -2.38 -9.15
CA GLU A 520 29.39 -3.05 -9.59
C GLU A 520 30.65 -2.43 -8.93
N SER A 521 31.64 -3.27 -8.60
CA SER A 521 32.83 -2.89 -7.82
C SER A 521 33.52 -1.63 -8.32
N ASP A 522 33.70 -1.54 -9.64
CA ASP A 522 34.45 -0.48 -10.31
C ASP A 522 33.69 0.85 -10.31
N LEU A 523 32.37 0.81 -10.26
CA LEU A 523 31.51 1.99 -10.12
C LEU A 523 31.46 2.43 -8.65
N LEU A 524 31.35 1.47 -7.73
CA LEU A 524 31.33 1.73 -6.29
C LEU A 524 32.61 2.43 -5.80
N GLN A 525 33.78 2.01 -6.28
CA GLN A 525 35.06 2.68 -5.99
C GLN A 525 35.07 4.16 -6.41
N LYS A 526 34.51 4.49 -7.59
CA LYS A 526 34.40 5.89 -8.06
C LYS A 526 33.43 6.69 -7.20
N ILE A 527 32.30 6.09 -6.81
CA ILE A 527 31.32 6.70 -5.89
C ILE A 527 31.98 6.98 -4.54
N TRP A 528 32.82 6.10 -4.00
CA TRP A 528 33.55 6.35 -2.76
C TRP A 528 34.57 7.49 -2.87
N ILE A 529 35.25 7.64 -4.01
CA ILE A 529 36.13 8.79 -4.27
C ILE A 529 35.30 10.08 -4.29
N LEU A 530 34.14 10.07 -4.97
CA LEU A 530 33.20 11.19 -4.99
C LEU A 530 32.68 11.54 -3.59
N ARG A 531 32.24 10.54 -2.80
CA ARG A 531 31.81 10.73 -1.40
C ARG A 531 32.91 11.36 -0.54
N LYS A 532 34.17 10.93 -0.69
CA LYS A 532 35.33 11.54 0.01
C LYS A 532 35.61 12.98 -0.42
N LEU A 533 35.33 13.33 -1.68
CA LEU A 533 35.50 14.70 -2.19
C LEU A 533 34.43 15.67 -1.67
N ILE A 534 33.18 15.21 -1.57
CA ILE A 534 32.04 16.06 -1.13
C ILE A 534 31.91 16.15 0.40
N HIS A 535 32.34 15.15 1.16
CA HIS A 535 32.19 15.12 2.63
C HIS A 535 32.77 16.35 3.38
N PRO A 536 33.88 17.00 2.95
CA PRO A 536 34.37 18.22 3.60
C PRO A 536 33.56 19.50 3.28
N MET A 537 32.61 19.44 2.33
CA MET A 537 31.77 20.57 1.93
C MET A 537 30.50 20.64 2.79
N ASP A 538 30.00 21.86 3.08
CA ASP A 538 28.63 22.02 3.59
C ASP A 538 27.61 21.51 2.55
N GLU A 539 26.46 21.01 3.01
CA GLU A 539 25.42 20.39 2.17
C GLU A 539 25.00 21.25 0.97
N ILE A 540 24.92 22.59 1.12
CA ILE A 540 24.56 23.48 0.01
C ILE A 540 25.66 23.46 -1.05
N ALA A 541 26.93 23.59 -0.64
CA ALA A 541 28.07 23.60 -1.55
C ALA A 541 28.29 22.23 -2.20
N ALA A 542 28.08 21.14 -1.46
CA ALA A 542 28.13 19.78 -1.98
C ALA A 542 27.07 19.55 -3.07
N MET A 543 25.84 20.02 -2.84
CA MET A 543 24.76 19.88 -3.82
C MET A 543 24.97 20.78 -5.04
N GLU A 544 25.43 22.02 -4.87
CA GLU A 544 25.77 22.92 -5.99
C GLU A 544 26.92 22.35 -6.84
N PHE A 545 27.98 21.85 -6.22
CA PHE A 545 29.10 21.18 -6.90
C PHE A 545 28.62 19.99 -7.74
N LEU A 546 27.84 19.08 -7.14
CA LEU A 546 27.29 17.92 -7.85
C LEU A 546 26.37 18.35 -8.98
N LEU A 547 25.45 19.29 -8.74
CA LEU A 547 24.50 19.78 -9.73
C LEU A 547 25.20 20.40 -10.94
N ASP A 548 26.25 21.20 -10.73
CA ASP A 548 27.01 21.82 -11.83
C ASP A 548 27.81 20.82 -12.65
N LYS A 549 28.32 19.73 -12.04
CA LYS A 549 28.94 18.62 -12.77
C LYS A 549 27.91 17.75 -13.50
N MET A 550 26.74 17.51 -12.91
CA MET A 550 25.66 16.77 -13.54
C MET A 550 25.11 17.49 -14.78
N LYS A 551 24.98 18.83 -14.75
CA LYS A 551 24.56 19.63 -15.92
C LYS A 551 25.54 19.57 -17.10
N GLN A 552 26.82 19.26 -16.86
CA GLN A 552 27.85 19.21 -17.92
C GLN A 552 27.82 17.89 -18.72
N THR A 553 27.00 16.92 -18.32
CA THR A 553 26.97 15.55 -18.87
C THR A 553 25.53 15.05 -18.96
N LYS A 554 25.23 14.13 -19.88
CA LYS A 554 23.88 13.56 -20.02
C LYS A 554 23.66 12.32 -19.19
N SER A 555 24.72 11.59 -18.86
CA SER A 555 24.66 10.35 -18.08
C SER A 555 25.69 10.29 -16.96
N ASN A 556 25.47 9.39 -16.00
CA ASN A 556 26.39 9.07 -14.92
C ASN A 556 27.70 8.43 -15.43
N ASP A 557 27.65 7.69 -16.54
CA ASP A 557 28.84 7.14 -17.19
C ASP A 557 29.72 8.24 -17.82
N GLU A 558 29.10 9.22 -18.49
CA GLU A 558 29.80 10.42 -18.99
C GLU A 558 30.39 11.25 -17.85
N PHE A 559 29.65 11.43 -16.76
CA PHE A 559 30.12 12.11 -15.56
C PHE A 559 31.40 11.46 -15.02
N PHE A 560 31.41 10.14 -14.80
CA PHE A 560 32.61 9.43 -14.35
C PHE A 560 33.73 9.34 -15.40
N ALA A 561 33.42 9.42 -16.69
CA ALA A 561 34.42 9.55 -17.74
C ALA A 561 35.11 10.94 -17.72
N SER A 562 34.36 12.00 -17.40
CA SER A 562 34.91 13.36 -17.28
C SER A 562 35.80 13.54 -16.05
N MET A 563 35.49 12.89 -14.92
CA MET A 563 36.33 12.91 -13.70
C MET A 563 37.68 12.18 -13.82
N LYS A 564 37.93 11.46 -14.92
CA LYS A 564 39.24 10.83 -15.21
C LYS A 564 40.21 11.76 -15.95
N ARG A 565 39.76 12.94 -16.36
CA ARG A 565 40.55 13.99 -17.02
C ARG A 565 40.84 15.13 -16.05
#